data_AF-A0A6H0DXY3-F1
#
_entry.id   AF-A0A6H0DXY3-F1
#
_cell.length_a   1.000
_cell.length_b   1.000
_cell.length_c   1.000
_cell.angle_alpha   90.00
_cell.angle_beta   90.00
_cell.angle_gamma   90.00
#
_symmetry.space_group_name_H-M   'P 1'
#
loop_
_entity.id
_entity.type
_entity.pdbx_description
1 polymer ?
#
loop_
_entity_poly.entity_id
_entity_poly.type
_entity_poly.pdbx_seq_one_letter_code
_entity_poly.pdbx_strand_id
1 'polypeptide(L)'
;MDEQKLLSQIFRIFPFDTGAFFSGRYNNFFDRESKIDDFELPPSIDYVRKYIGALYQGNYEYITGSSRKNVNISIDNFEAAGLYELAREPANPTSASRTPADERASAIEIQMNQPIKIKGCLTGIVVPERFFDVEKWVKSIERWNPKYIEKYSIINTAQPEFFAGQVYMAVIKILKESGHLK
;
A
#
# COMPACT_ATOMS: atom_id res chain seq x y z
N MET A 1 -15.16 -2.91 -16.95
CA MET A 1 -15.01 -4.30 -16.45
C MET A 1 -15.93 -4.40 -15.24
N ASP A 2 -16.69 -5.48 -15.12
CA ASP A 2 -17.52 -5.69 -13.94
C ASP A 2 -16.63 -5.87 -12.70
N GLU A 3 -16.87 -5.07 -11.66
CA GLU A 3 -16.12 -5.12 -10.40
C GLU A 3 -16.18 -6.52 -9.78
N GLN A 4 -17.34 -7.16 -9.78
CA GLN A 4 -17.50 -8.49 -9.19
C GLN A 4 -16.65 -9.54 -9.91
N LYS A 5 -16.54 -9.41 -11.23
CA LYS A 5 -15.67 -10.28 -12.04
C LYS A 5 -14.20 -10.05 -11.76
N LEU A 6 -13.79 -8.81 -11.44
CA LEU A 6 -12.41 -8.53 -11.04
C LEU A 6 -12.13 -9.12 -9.65
N LEU A 7 -13.04 -8.92 -8.69
CA LEU A 7 -12.86 -9.42 -7.33
C LEU A 7 -12.81 -10.95 -7.27
N SER A 8 -13.53 -11.65 -8.15
CA SER A 8 -13.46 -13.12 -8.25
C SER A 8 -12.14 -13.66 -8.83
N GLN A 9 -11.27 -12.79 -9.34
CA GLN A 9 -9.93 -13.15 -9.84
C GLN A 9 -8.83 -13.04 -8.76
N ILE A 10 -9.17 -12.58 -7.55
CA ILE A 10 -8.24 -12.58 -6.43
C ILE A 10 -7.87 -14.04 -6.13
N PHE A 11 -6.56 -14.31 -6.16
CA PHE A 11 -6.00 -15.64 -5.95
C PHE A 11 -5.45 -15.79 -4.54
N ARG A 12 -4.64 -14.84 -4.09
CA ARG A 12 -4.02 -14.83 -2.76
C ARG A 12 -3.94 -13.41 -2.22
N ILE A 13 -3.98 -13.29 -0.90
CA ILE A 13 -3.83 -12.01 -0.22
C ILE A 13 -2.84 -12.19 0.92
N PHE A 14 -1.88 -11.26 1.02
CA PHE A 14 -0.93 -11.22 2.12
C PHE A 14 -0.96 -9.85 2.80
N PRO A 15 -0.79 -9.80 4.12
CA PRO A 15 -0.84 -8.55 4.90
C PRO A 15 0.43 -7.69 4.79
N PHE A 16 1.36 -8.04 3.91
CA PHE A 16 2.65 -7.37 3.67
C PHE A 16 3.20 -7.71 2.27
N ASP A 17 4.25 -6.99 1.83
CA ASP A 17 5.05 -7.33 0.64
C ASP A 17 5.75 -8.69 0.81
N THR A 18 5.27 -9.71 0.10
CA THR A 18 5.81 -11.07 0.18
C THR A 18 7.25 -11.18 -0.32
N GLY A 19 7.69 -10.30 -1.23
CA GLY A 19 9.07 -10.26 -1.71
C GLY A 19 10.06 -9.82 -0.62
N ALA A 20 9.62 -8.93 0.28
CA ALA A 20 10.41 -8.53 1.44
C ALA A 20 10.47 -9.65 2.51
N PHE A 21 9.41 -10.45 2.64
CA PHE A 21 9.43 -11.67 3.46
C PHE A 21 10.47 -12.67 2.94
N PHE A 22 10.43 -13.02 1.64
CA PHE A 22 11.38 -13.97 1.04
C PHE A 22 12.84 -13.50 1.07
N SER A 23 13.09 -12.19 1.13
CA SER A 23 14.44 -11.62 1.27
C SER A 23 14.90 -11.49 2.73
N GLY A 24 14.11 -11.98 3.70
CA GLY A 24 14.44 -11.99 5.12
C GLY A 24 14.38 -10.62 5.79
N ARG A 25 13.77 -9.61 5.15
CA ARG A 25 13.64 -8.26 5.72
C ARG A 25 12.71 -8.23 6.93
N TYR A 26 11.84 -9.22 7.08
CA TYR A 26 10.89 -9.30 8.19
C TYR A 26 11.29 -10.27 9.30
N ASN A 27 12.51 -10.79 9.29
CA ASN A 27 13.02 -11.76 10.29
C ASN A 27 13.08 -11.22 11.74
N ASN A 28 12.92 -9.90 11.92
CA ASN A 28 12.82 -9.28 13.25
C ASN A 28 11.38 -9.20 13.76
N PHE A 29 10.39 -9.43 12.89
CA PHE A 29 8.97 -9.37 13.21
C PHE A 29 8.33 -10.76 13.27
N PHE A 30 8.86 -11.72 12.51
CA PHE A 30 8.33 -13.08 12.41
C PHE A 30 9.34 -14.12 12.90
N ASP A 31 8.83 -15.26 13.34
CA ASP A 31 9.67 -16.40 13.68
C ASP A 31 10.40 -16.92 12.43
N ARG A 32 11.59 -17.50 12.61
CA ARG A 32 12.39 -18.04 11.50
C ARG A 32 11.77 -19.27 10.86
N GLU A 33 10.94 -19.99 11.62
CA GLU A 33 10.19 -21.15 11.15
C GLU A 33 8.85 -20.77 10.51
N SER A 34 8.43 -19.50 10.62
CA SER A 34 7.21 -19.02 9.95
C SER A 34 7.34 -19.19 8.44
N LYS A 35 6.28 -19.70 7.83
CA LYS A 35 6.13 -19.86 6.39
C LYS A 35 5.21 -18.79 5.87
N ILE A 36 5.36 -18.46 4.59
CA ILE A 36 4.52 -17.44 3.95
C ILE A 36 3.03 -17.78 4.04
N ASP A 37 2.69 -19.08 3.93
CA ASP A 37 1.31 -19.58 3.98
C ASP A 37 0.66 -19.36 5.36
N ASP A 38 1.45 -19.18 6.43
CA ASP A 38 0.95 -18.87 7.78
C ASP A 38 0.32 -17.46 7.84
N PHE A 39 0.64 -16.60 6.87
CA PHE A 39 0.15 -15.23 6.76
C PHE A 39 -0.90 -15.04 5.66
N GLU A 40 -1.25 -16.09 4.91
CA GLU A 40 -2.21 -15.96 3.82
C GLU A 40 -3.61 -15.61 4.37
N LEU A 41 -4.15 -14.48 3.93
CA LEU A 41 -5.52 -14.10 4.26
C LEU A 41 -6.47 -14.76 3.26
N PRO A 42 -7.71 -15.09 3.67
CA PRO A 42 -8.75 -15.52 2.74
C PRO A 42 -8.85 -14.56 1.54
N PRO A 43 -8.94 -15.06 0.30
CA PRO A 43 -8.90 -14.26 -0.93
C PRO A 43 -10.21 -13.49 -1.15
N SER A 44 -10.49 -12.56 -0.25
CA SER A 44 -11.74 -11.79 -0.17
C SER A 44 -11.46 -10.37 0.31
N ILE A 45 -12.03 -9.40 -0.42
CA ILE A 45 -11.97 -7.98 -0.02
C ILE A 45 -12.66 -7.74 1.33
N ASP A 46 -13.66 -8.54 1.70
CA ASP A 46 -14.28 -8.41 3.03
C ASP A 46 -13.31 -8.80 4.14
N TYR A 47 -12.41 -9.74 3.87
CA TYR A 47 -11.36 -10.09 4.82
C TYR A 47 -10.29 -9.00 4.90
N VAL A 48 -9.92 -8.40 3.76
CA VAL A 48 -9.05 -7.21 3.73
C VAL A 48 -9.62 -6.08 4.58
N ARG A 49 -10.92 -5.80 4.45
CA ARG A 49 -11.61 -4.78 5.27
C ARG A 49 -11.58 -5.12 6.76
N LYS A 50 -11.74 -6.39 7.13
CA LYS A 50 -11.64 -6.84 8.52
C LYS A 50 -10.23 -6.70 9.07
N TYR A 51 -9.22 -7.09 8.29
CA TYR A 51 -7.81 -6.92 8.64
C TYR A 51 -7.47 -5.43 8.85
N ILE A 52 -7.87 -4.58 7.91
CA ILE A 52 -7.75 -3.13 8.03
C ILE A 52 -8.44 -2.67 9.32
N GLY A 53 -9.68 -3.06 9.57
CA GLY A 53 -10.40 -2.65 10.79
C GLY A 53 -9.81 -3.19 12.10
N ALA A 54 -9.08 -4.30 12.06
CA ALA A 54 -8.46 -4.93 13.23
C ALA A 54 -7.15 -4.24 13.62
N LEU A 55 -6.29 -3.93 12.65
CA LEU A 55 -4.99 -3.28 12.91
C LEU A 55 -5.03 -1.76 12.75
N TYR A 56 -5.96 -1.25 11.96
CA TYR A 56 -6.17 0.17 11.65
C TYR A 56 -7.61 0.54 12.00
N GLN A 57 -7.88 1.83 12.24
CA GLN A 57 -9.26 2.26 12.53
C GLN A 57 -10.13 2.26 11.25
N GLY A 58 -9.50 2.49 10.09
CA GLY A 58 -10.12 2.46 8.78
C GLY A 58 -9.11 2.75 7.67
N ASN A 59 -9.63 3.06 6.48
CA ASN A 59 -8.81 3.29 5.29
C ASN A 59 -7.87 4.50 5.44
N TYR A 60 -8.28 5.54 6.18
CA TYR A 60 -7.46 6.73 6.40
C TYR A 60 -6.26 6.43 7.30
N GLU A 61 -6.49 5.67 8.37
CA GLU A 61 -5.43 5.23 9.25
C GLU A 61 -4.49 4.24 8.56
N TYR A 62 -5.04 3.37 7.70
CA TYR A 62 -4.23 2.46 6.88
C TYR A 62 -3.31 3.22 5.92
N ILE A 63 -3.85 4.15 5.11
CA ILE A 63 -3.03 4.88 4.13
C ILE A 63 -2.00 5.82 4.78
N THR A 64 -2.25 6.26 6.01
CA THR A 64 -1.32 7.12 6.77
C THR A 64 -0.41 6.35 7.71
N GLY A 65 -0.48 5.02 7.73
CA GLY A 65 0.34 4.17 8.60
C GLY A 65 0.05 4.31 10.10
N SER A 66 -1.13 4.83 10.46
CA SER A 66 -1.55 5.05 11.85
C SER A 66 -2.25 3.81 12.42
N SER A 67 -1.49 2.78 12.77
CA SER A 67 -2.07 1.57 13.40
C SER A 67 -2.72 1.87 14.76
N ARG A 68 -3.68 1.03 15.14
CA ARG A 68 -4.39 1.12 16.43
C ARG A 68 -3.41 0.90 17.58
N LYS A 69 -3.57 1.66 18.65
CA LYS A 69 -2.88 1.40 19.92
C LYS A 69 -3.65 0.33 20.70
N ASN A 70 -2.93 -0.63 21.28
CA ASN A 70 -3.47 -1.67 22.18
C ASN A 70 -4.42 -2.67 21.49
N VAL A 71 -4.04 -3.20 20.31
CA VAL A 71 -4.73 -4.35 19.74
C VAL A 71 -4.60 -5.54 20.70
N ASN A 72 -5.73 -6.16 21.06
CA ASN A 72 -5.74 -7.34 21.92
C ASN A 72 -5.43 -8.59 21.10
N ILE A 73 -4.15 -8.97 21.07
CA ILE A 73 -3.66 -10.18 20.38
C ILE A 73 -3.33 -11.21 21.45
N SER A 74 -3.81 -12.44 21.26
CA SER A 74 -3.50 -13.54 22.17
C SER A 74 -1.99 -13.84 22.15
N ILE A 75 -1.43 -14.22 23.29
CA ILE A 75 0.03 -14.44 23.45
C ILE A 75 0.56 -15.61 22.62
N ASP A 76 -0.32 -16.53 22.24
CA ASP A 76 -0.02 -17.71 21.40
C ASP A 76 -0.22 -17.44 19.89
N ASN A 77 -0.63 -16.23 19.50
CA ASN A 77 -0.79 -15.84 18.10
C ASN A 77 0.38 -14.98 17.62
N PHE A 78 1.51 -15.66 17.39
CA PHE A 78 2.79 -15.03 17.05
C PHE A 78 2.73 -14.29 15.71
N GLU A 79 2.03 -14.85 14.72
CA GLU A 79 1.87 -14.26 13.39
C GLU A 79 1.13 -12.93 13.49
N ALA A 80 -0.03 -12.91 14.18
CA ALA A 80 -0.78 -11.67 14.36
C ALA A 80 0.02 -10.62 15.15
N ALA A 81 0.77 -11.05 16.17
CA ALA A 81 1.64 -10.15 16.93
C ALA A 81 2.72 -9.54 16.03
N GLY A 82 3.42 -10.35 15.24
CA GLY A 82 4.42 -9.89 14.28
C GLY A 82 3.85 -8.95 13.23
N LEU A 83 2.64 -9.21 12.72
CA LEU A 83 1.95 -8.31 11.79
C LEU A 83 1.66 -6.95 12.43
N TYR A 84 1.23 -6.94 13.69
CA TYR A 84 0.97 -5.71 14.42
C TYR A 84 2.25 -4.93 14.76
N GLU A 85 3.38 -5.61 15.02
CA GLU A 85 4.69 -4.98 15.14
C GLU A 85 5.16 -4.38 13.80
N LEU A 86 5.01 -5.12 12.70
CA LEU A 86 5.35 -4.63 11.35
C LEU A 86 4.50 -3.41 10.97
N ALA A 87 3.20 -3.44 11.30
CA ALA A 87 2.24 -2.37 10.99
C ALA A 87 2.47 -1.06 11.77
N ARG A 88 3.21 -1.09 12.89
CA ARG A 88 3.52 0.11 13.69
C ARG A 88 4.92 0.65 13.45
N GLU A 89 5.78 -0.11 12.77
CA GLU A 89 7.16 0.31 12.54
C GLU A 89 7.17 1.50 11.57
N PRO A 90 7.71 2.66 11.96
CA PRO A 90 7.82 3.78 11.06
C PRO A 90 8.82 3.45 9.94
N ALA A 91 8.47 3.81 8.71
CA ALA A 91 9.40 3.78 7.59
C ALA A 91 10.46 4.88 7.78
N ASN A 92 11.51 4.59 8.53
CA ASN A 92 12.62 5.50 8.76
C ASN A 92 13.96 4.81 8.46
N PRO A 93 14.72 5.26 7.45
CA PRO A 93 16.05 4.70 7.15
C PRO A 93 17.09 4.94 8.25
N THR A 94 16.79 5.80 9.23
CA THR A 94 17.67 6.17 10.36
C THR A 94 17.21 5.66 11.72
N SER A 95 16.11 4.89 11.78
CA SER A 95 15.73 4.26 13.05
C SER A 95 16.85 3.33 13.51
N ALA A 96 17.12 3.32 14.82
CA ALA A 96 18.04 2.37 15.42
C ALA A 96 17.51 0.92 15.40
N SER A 97 16.32 0.70 14.81
CA SER A 97 15.78 -0.63 14.55
C SER A 97 16.60 -1.28 13.44
N ARG A 98 16.99 -2.54 13.65
CA ARG A 98 17.98 -3.25 12.83
C ARG A 98 17.48 -3.61 11.42
N THR A 99 16.30 -3.16 11.03
CA THR A 99 15.80 -3.23 9.67
C THR A 99 14.96 -2.00 9.34
N PRO A 100 15.35 -1.17 8.38
CA PRO A 100 14.45 -0.15 7.87
C PRO A 100 13.33 -0.88 7.11
N ALA A 101 12.18 -1.03 7.75
CA ALA A 101 10.94 -1.33 7.05
C ALA A 101 10.72 -0.21 6.03
N ASP A 102 10.56 -0.53 4.75
CA ASP A 102 10.19 0.49 3.77
C ASP A 102 8.70 0.83 3.91
N GLU A 103 8.25 1.90 3.27
CA GLU A 103 6.85 2.38 3.33
C GLU A 103 5.81 1.36 2.85
N ARG A 104 6.23 0.26 2.21
CA ARG A 104 5.39 -0.82 1.71
C ARG A 104 5.36 -2.02 2.66
N ALA A 105 6.07 -1.96 3.78
CA ALA A 105 6.25 -3.10 4.67
C ALA A 105 4.92 -3.70 5.18
N SER A 106 3.93 -2.83 5.42
CA SER A 106 2.58 -3.22 5.85
C SER A 106 1.54 -3.12 4.73
N ALA A 107 1.97 -2.98 3.48
CA ALA A 107 1.07 -2.94 2.34
C ALA A 107 0.46 -4.33 2.08
N ILE A 108 -0.87 -4.38 2.02
CA ILE A 108 -1.61 -5.60 1.68
C ILE A 108 -1.34 -5.95 0.22
N GLU A 109 -0.66 -7.07 -0.01
CA GLU A 109 -0.41 -7.61 -1.33
C GLU A 109 -1.61 -8.42 -1.80
N ILE A 110 -2.16 -8.07 -2.97
CA ILE A 110 -3.25 -8.81 -3.61
C ILE A 110 -2.72 -9.43 -4.90
N GLN A 111 -2.67 -10.75 -4.95
CA GLN A 111 -2.27 -11.51 -6.11
C GLN A 111 -3.49 -11.91 -6.93
N MET A 112 -3.45 -11.64 -8.23
CA MET A 112 -4.53 -11.93 -9.17
C MET A 112 -4.16 -13.13 -10.04
N ASN A 113 -5.13 -14.01 -10.33
CA ASN A 113 -4.91 -15.12 -11.26
C ASN A 113 -4.90 -14.72 -12.73
N GLN A 114 -5.27 -13.47 -13.05
CA GLN A 114 -5.33 -12.93 -14.40
C GLN A 114 -4.75 -11.50 -14.45
N PRO A 115 -4.15 -11.09 -15.58
CA PRO A 115 -3.69 -9.72 -15.75
C PRO A 115 -4.82 -8.69 -15.65
N ILE A 116 -4.62 -7.64 -14.84
CA ILE A 116 -5.54 -6.50 -14.77
C ILE A 116 -5.20 -5.50 -15.88
N LYS A 117 -6.20 -5.12 -16.69
CA LYS A 117 -6.06 -4.00 -17.62
C LYS A 117 -6.21 -2.68 -16.85
N ILE A 118 -5.15 -1.87 -16.83
CA ILE A 118 -5.18 -0.53 -16.23
C ILE A 118 -6.14 0.39 -16.98
N LYS A 119 -6.20 0.28 -18.32
CA LYS A 119 -7.06 1.12 -19.17
C LYS A 119 -8.54 0.93 -18.78
N GLY A 120 -9.19 2.03 -18.42
CA GLY A 120 -10.59 2.04 -18.00
C GLY A 120 -10.83 1.75 -16.51
N CYS A 121 -9.78 1.40 -15.76
CA CYS A 121 -9.81 1.21 -14.31
C CYS A 121 -8.97 2.27 -13.56
N LEU A 122 -8.34 3.19 -14.28
CA LEU A 122 -7.50 4.23 -13.73
C LEU A 122 -8.35 5.37 -13.12
N THR A 123 -8.26 5.54 -11.80
CA THR A 123 -8.91 6.65 -11.11
C THR A 123 -8.17 7.95 -11.35
N GLY A 124 -6.86 8.00 -11.10
CA GLY A 124 -6.07 9.20 -11.33
C GLY A 124 -4.58 8.93 -11.48
N ILE A 125 -3.85 9.96 -11.87
CA ILE A 125 -2.39 9.97 -12.03
C ILE A 125 -1.82 11.07 -11.14
N VAL A 126 -0.76 10.74 -10.40
CA VAL A 126 0.12 11.71 -9.74
C VAL A 126 1.45 11.71 -10.50
N VAL A 127 1.88 12.88 -10.97
CA VAL A 127 3.04 12.98 -11.88
C VAL A 127 3.79 14.30 -11.67
N PRO A 128 5.12 14.37 -11.89
CA PRO A 128 5.80 15.65 -11.83
C PRO A 128 5.26 16.65 -12.85
N GLU A 129 5.18 17.93 -12.46
CA GLU A 129 4.69 19.00 -13.35
C GLU A 129 5.48 19.09 -14.66
N ARG A 130 6.80 18.85 -14.62
CA ARG A 130 7.70 18.90 -15.79
C ARG A 130 7.34 17.93 -16.90
N PHE A 131 6.54 16.90 -16.61
CA PHE A 131 6.06 15.99 -17.66
C PHE A 131 5.06 16.69 -18.59
N PHE A 132 4.47 17.81 -18.17
CA PHE A 132 3.58 18.61 -19.00
C PHE A 132 4.31 19.57 -19.93
N ASP A 133 5.62 19.75 -19.77
CA ASP A 133 6.44 20.60 -20.64
C ASP A 133 6.79 19.89 -21.97
N VAL A 134 6.54 18.58 -22.06
CA VAL A 134 6.88 17.77 -23.24
C VAL A 134 5.62 17.14 -23.81
N GLU A 135 5.25 17.55 -25.02
CA GLU A 135 4.02 17.14 -25.70
C GLU A 135 3.83 15.62 -25.78
N LYS A 136 4.90 14.85 -26.00
CA LYS A 136 4.82 13.38 -26.06
C LYS A 136 4.35 12.75 -24.74
N TRP A 137 4.71 13.34 -23.60
CA TRP A 137 4.32 12.84 -22.29
C TRP A 137 2.88 13.22 -21.97
N VAL A 138 2.47 14.45 -22.32
CA VAL A 138 1.07 14.89 -22.24
C VAL A 138 0.16 13.94 -23.01
N LYS A 139 0.47 13.68 -24.28
CA LYS A 139 -0.28 12.72 -25.12
C LYS A 139 -0.33 11.31 -24.52
N SER A 140 0.75 10.89 -23.86
CA SER A 140 0.82 9.58 -23.20
C SER A 140 -0.06 9.51 -21.96
N ILE A 141 -0.11 10.57 -21.15
CA ILE A 141 -0.99 10.68 -19.98
C ILE A 141 -2.46 10.73 -20.42
N GLU A 142 -2.79 11.55 -21.40
CA GLU A 142 -4.15 11.69 -21.95
C GLU A 142 -4.68 10.37 -22.54
N ARG A 143 -3.81 9.55 -23.14
CA ARG A 143 -4.19 8.22 -23.68
C ARG A 143 -4.80 7.31 -22.61
N TRP A 144 -4.42 7.48 -21.34
CA TRP A 144 -4.97 6.69 -20.24
C TRP A 144 -6.35 7.18 -19.76
N ASN A 145 -6.78 8.37 -20.21
CA ASN A 145 -8.04 9.01 -19.84
C ASN A 145 -8.30 9.00 -18.31
N PRO A 146 -7.35 9.50 -17.49
CA PRO A 146 -7.51 9.53 -16.04
C PRO A 146 -8.66 10.47 -15.64
N LYS A 147 -9.40 10.15 -14.58
CA LYS A 147 -10.44 11.05 -14.05
C LYS A 147 -9.84 12.23 -13.29
N TYR A 148 -8.73 11.97 -12.58
CA TYR A 148 -8.00 12.96 -11.79
C TYR A 148 -6.52 13.01 -12.21
N ILE A 149 -5.96 14.21 -12.28
CA ILE A 149 -4.54 14.42 -12.54
C ILE A 149 -4.03 15.39 -11.49
N GLU A 150 -3.15 14.91 -10.61
CA GLU A 150 -2.43 15.75 -9.67
C GLU A 150 -0.99 15.90 -10.11
N LYS A 151 -0.48 17.13 -10.01
CA LYS A 151 0.90 17.46 -10.35
C LYS A 151 1.66 17.79 -9.07
N TYR A 152 2.94 17.44 -9.02
CA TYR A 152 3.83 17.88 -7.95
C TYR A 152 5.09 18.52 -8.52
N SER A 153 5.64 19.48 -7.78
CA SER A 153 6.80 20.24 -8.22
C SER A 153 8.10 19.52 -7.88
N ILE A 154 9.06 19.57 -8.81
CA ILE A 154 10.41 19.04 -8.59
C ILE A 154 11.31 20.16 -8.08
N ILE A 155 11.66 20.08 -6.79
CA ILE A 155 12.62 20.97 -6.15
C ILE A 155 13.99 20.27 -6.12
N ASN A 156 14.94 20.70 -6.96
CA ASN A 156 16.22 20.02 -7.15
C ASN A 156 17.06 19.87 -5.85
N THR A 157 16.81 20.69 -4.84
CA THR A 157 17.51 20.66 -3.54
C THR A 157 16.78 19.85 -2.47
N ALA A 158 15.58 19.34 -2.78
CA ALA A 158 14.79 18.56 -1.82
C ALA A 158 15.26 17.11 -1.74
N GLN A 159 15.10 16.51 -0.56
CA GLN A 159 15.37 15.09 -0.33
C GLN A 159 14.20 14.20 -0.83
N PRO A 160 14.43 12.91 -1.11
CA PRO A 160 13.40 11.99 -1.61
C PRO A 160 12.09 11.99 -0.80
N GLU A 161 12.18 12.11 0.53
CA GLU A 161 11.06 12.09 1.47
C GLU A 161 10.09 13.26 1.21
N PHE A 162 10.61 14.40 0.72
CA PHE A 162 9.79 15.54 0.34
C PHE A 162 8.88 15.19 -0.85
N PHE A 163 9.40 14.45 -1.83
CA PHE A 163 8.61 14.01 -2.97
C PHE A 163 7.62 12.91 -2.58
N ALA A 164 8.03 11.97 -1.72
CA ALA A 164 7.12 10.96 -1.18
C ALA A 164 5.92 11.63 -0.50
N GLY A 165 6.16 12.61 0.39
CA GLY A 165 5.10 13.37 1.05
C GLY A 165 4.16 14.07 0.06
N GLN A 166 4.68 14.74 -0.98
CA GLN A 166 3.85 15.36 -2.02
C GLN A 166 2.99 14.32 -2.78
N VAL A 167 3.57 13.17 -3.13
CA VAL A 167 2.87 12.10 -3.83
C VAL A 167 1.74 11.54 -2.95
N TYR A 168 2.01 11.23 -1.68
CA TYR A 168 0.97 10.74 -0.77
C TYR A 168 -0.17 11.74 -0.56
N MET A 169 0.14 13.04 -0.43
CA MET A 169 -0.89 14.07 -0.30
C MET A 169 -1.77 14.18 -1.56
N ALA A 170 -1.17 14.09 -2.75
CA ALA A 170 -1.89 14.06 -4.01
C ALA A 170 -2.77 12.80 -4.14
N VAL A 171 -2.25 11.62 -3.75
CA VAL A 171 -3.03 10.37 -3.74
C VAL A 171 -4.22 10.47 -2.77
N ILE A 172 -4.00 10.95 -1.54
CA ILE A 172 -5.07 11.15 -0.54
C ILE A 172 -6.13 12.10 -1.08
N LYS A 173 -5.74 13.18 -1.75
CA LYS A 173 -6.68 14.12 -2.39
C LYS A 173 -7.53 13.41 -3.45
N ILE A 174 -6.91 12.69 -4.38
CA ILE A 174 -7.63 11.91 -5.42
C ILE A 174 -8.62 10.94 -4.78
N LEU A 175 -8.18 10.18 -3.75
CA LEU A 175 -9.03 9.18 -3.11
C LEU A 175 -10.22 9.79 -2.36
N LYS A 176 -10.05 10.99 -1.77
CA LYS A 176 -11.15 11.74 -1.16
C LYS A 176 -12.14 12.24 -2.22
N GLU A 177 -11.64 12.87 -3.29
CA GLU A 177 -12.47 13.40 -4.37
C GLU A 177 -13.22 12.31 -5.15
N SER A 178 -12.65 11.10 -5.23
CA SER A 178 -13.29 9.95 -5.84
C SER A 178 -14.23 9.19 -4.89
N GLY A 179 -14.34 9.60 -3.62
CA GLY A 179 -15.18 8.96 -2.60
C GLY A 179 -14.67 7.62 -2.07
N HIS A 180 -13.40 7.28 -2.31
CA HIS A 180 -12.76 6.05 -1.82
C HIS A 180 -12.16 6.21 -0.42
N LEU A 181 -11.93 7.45 0.01
CA LEU A 181 -11.43 7.81 1.34
C LEU A 181 -12.39 8.82 1.96
N LYS A 182 -12.86 8.54 3.17
CA LYS A 182 -13.71 9.43 3.98
C LYS A 182 -12.90 9.96 5.16
#